data_AF-A0AAW9H248-F1
#
_entry.id   AF-A0AAW9H248-F1
#
_cell.length_a   1.000
_cell.length_b   1.000
_cell.length_c   1.000
_cell.angle_alpha   90.00
_cell.angle_beta   90.00
_cell.angle_gamma   90.00
#
_symmetry.space_group_name_H-M   'P 1'
#
loop_
_entity.id
_entity.type
_entity.pdbx_description
1 polymer ?
#
loop_
_entity_poly.entity_id
_entity_poly.type
_entity_poly.pdbx_seq_one_letter_code
_entity_poly.pdbx_strand_id
1 'polypeptide(L)' 'MNQIHLILAWLLADPTLDSSLSDAVQRELHATVMKDCVAASSLAALELTRRYTMPRYAHLIMDVVYLERLSAS' A
#
# COMPACT_ATOMS: atom_id res chain seq x y z
N MET A 1 15.52 -16.85 6.21
CA MET A 1 15.34 -15.51 6.82
C MET A 1 13.85 -15.22 6.83
N ASN A 2 13.25 -14.96 7.98
CA ASN A 2 11.84 -14.56 8.07
C ASN A 2 11.73 -13.10 7.64
N GLN A 3 11.25 -12.85 6.41
CA GLN A 3 10.88 -11.51 5.96
C GLN A 3 9.60 -11.10 6.68
N ILE A 4 9.54 -9.87 7.20
CA ILE A 4 8.31 -9.32 7.80
C ILE A 4 7.51 -8.67 6.68
N HIS A 5 6.29 -9.17 6.46
CA HIS A 5 5.37 -8.65 5.46
C HIS A 5 4.33 -7.75 6.12
N LEU A 6 4.22 -6.52 5.65
CA LEU A 6 3.19 -5.57 6.07
C LEU A 6 2.12 -5.49 4.98
N ILE A 7 0.87 -5.68 5.37
CA ILE A 7 -0.29 -5.39 4.51
C ILE A 7 -0.92 -4.09 5.00
N LEU A 8 -0.98 -3.09 4.12
CA LEU A 8 -1.40 -1.74 4.44
C LEU A 8 -2.75 -1.41 3.78
N ALA A 9 -3.67 -0.90 4.59
CA ALA A 9 -4.92 -0.25 4.22
C ALA A 9 -4.98 1.09 4.96
N TRP A 10 -5.52 2.14 4.33
CA TRP A 10 -5.33 3.49 4.85
C TRP A 10 -6.50 4.44 4.57
N LEU A 11 -6.93 5.21 5.57
CA LEU A 11 -8.03 6.17 5.40
C LEU A 11 -7.59 7.53 4.82
N LEU A 12 -6.34 7.93 5.08
CA LEU A 12 -5.81 9.25 4.73
C LEU A 12 -4.39 9.14 4.16
N ALA A 13 -4.31 8.73 2.89
CA ALA A 13 -3.04 8.40 2.26
C ALA A 13 -2.07 9.58 2.17
N ASP A 14 -2.57 10.79 1.94
CA ASP A 14 -1.78 12.01 1.99
C ASP A 14 -1.77 12.59 3.41
N PRO A 15 -0.60 12.91 4.01
CA PRO A 15 0.78 12.53 3.66
C PRO A 15 1.22 11.19 4.29
N THR A 16 0.38 10.56 5.09
CA THR A 16 0.83 9.54 6.06
C THR A 16 1.20 8.19 5.44
N LEU A 17 0.53 7.77 4.36
CA LEU A 17 0.88 6.54 3.65
C LEU A 17 2.26 6.63 2.99
N ASP A 18 2.63 7.81 2.49
CA ASP A 18 3.94 8.07 1.90
C ASP A 18 5.06 7.85 2.93
N SER A 19 4.92 8.45 4.12
CA SER A 19 5.88 8.25 5.22
C SER A 19 5.98 6.79 5.66
N SER A 20 4.84 6.10 5.87
CA SER A 20 4.85 4.71 6.32
C SER A 20 5.46 3.76 5.29
N LEU A 21 5.21 3.98 3.99
CA LEU A 21 5.81 3.19 2.93
C LEU A 21 7.32 3.46 2.80
N SER A 22 7.74 4.72 2.88
CA SER A 22 9.17 5.06 2.91
C SER A 22 9.88 4.40 4.11
N ASP A 23 9.29 4.45 5.29
CA ASP A 23 9.84 3.80 6.49
C ASP A 23 9.92 2.28 6.34
N ALA A 24 8.93 1.66 5.69
CA ALA A 24 8.94 0.23 5.40
C ALA A 24 10.11 -0.15 4.49
N VAL A 25 10.40 0.66 3.45
CA VAL A 25 11.58 0.46 2.59
C VAL A 25 12.87 0.61 3.39
N GLN A 26 12.99 1.66 4.22
CA GLN A 26 14.19 1.89 5.03
C GLN A 26 14.46 0.77 6.06
N ARG A 27 13.41 0.08 6.49
CA ARG A 27 13.48 -1.05 7.43
C ARG A 27 13.54 -2.41 6.73
N GLU A 28 13.70 -2.43 5.41
CA GLU A 28 13.76 -3.65 4.60
C GLU A 28 12.52 -4.56 4.80
N LEU A 29 11.34 -3.94 4.96
CA LEU A 29 10.06 -4.63 5.12
C LEU A 29 9.37 -4.81 3.77
N HIS A 30 8.74 -5.97 3.57
CA HIS A 30 7.94 -6.23 2.39
C HIS A 30 6.53 -5.62 2.55
N ALA A 31 6.31 -4.44 1.98
CA ALA A 31 5.02 -3.74 2.04
C ALA A 31 4.10 -4.10 0.87
N THR A 32 2.89 -4.55 1.18
CA THR A 32 1.78 -4.74 0.23
C THR A 32 0.69 -3.71 0.51
N VAL A 33 0.19 -3.02 -0.52
CA VAL A 33 -0.89 -2.02 -0.38
C VAL A 33 -2.18 -2.56 -0.98
N MET A 34 -3.27 -2.48 -0.20
CA MET A 34 -4.64 -2.77 -0.62
C MET A 34 -5.27 -1.54 -1.27
N LYS A 35 -5.13 -1.38 -2.60
CA LYS A 35 -5.41 -0.13 -3.33
C LYS A 35 -6.86 0.37 -3.22
N ASP A 36 -7.80 -0.55 -3.04
CA ASP A 36 -9.23 -0.33 -2.87
C ASP A 36 -9.62 -0.03 -1.43
N CYS A 37 -8.74 -0.34 -0.48
CA CYS A 37 -8.83 0.06 0.92
C CYS A 37 -7.99 1.30 1.25
N VAL A 38 -7.67 2.11 0.23
CA VAL A 38 -6.97 3.39 0.41
C VAL A 38 -7.88 4.56 0.04
N ALA A 39 -8.06 5.46 0.99
CA ALA A 39 -8.70 6.75 0.83
C ALA A 39 -7.70 7.89 1.06
N ALA A 40 -8.06 9.09 0.62
CA ALA A 40 -7.25 10.29 0.67
C ALA A 40 -8.14 11.51 0.93
N SER A 41 -7.54 12.65 1.26
CA SER A 41 -8.27 13.91 1.51
C SER A 41 -9.05 14.42 0.28
N SER A 42 -8.62 14.01 -0.92
CA SER A 42 -9.26 14.36 -2.18
C SER A 42 -9.00 13.30 -3.25
N LEU A 43 -9.81 13.29 -4.32
CA LEU A 43 -9.61 12.40 -5.46
C LEU A 43 -8.27 12.66 -6.18
N ALA A 44 -7.86 13.92 -6.28
CA ALA A 44 -6.58 14.30 -6.87
C ALA A 44 -5.40 13.74 -6.05
N ALA A 45 -5.47 13.86 -4.71
CA ALA A 45 -4.46 13.27 -3.82
C ALA A 45 -4.42 11.74 -3.96
N LEU A 46 -5.57 11.08 -3.99
CA LEU A 46 -5.65 9.62 -4.19
C LEU A 46 -5.00 9.19 -5.51
N GLU A 47 -5.24 9.93 -6.58
CA GLU A 47 -4.67 9.62 -7.90
C GLU A 47 -3.14 9.80 -7.91
N LEU A 48 -2.62 10.85 -7.27
CA LEU A 48 -1.18 11.04 -7.10
C LEU A 48 -0.56 9.89 -6.30
N THR A 49 -1.18 9.50 -5.19
CA THR A 49 -0.71 8.36 -4.37
C THR A 49 -0.67 7.07 -5.18
N ARG A 50 -1.73 6.78 -5.96
CA ARG A 50 -1.82 5.57 -6.78
C ARG A 50 -0.81 5.55 -7.93
N ARG A 51 -0.58 6.69 -8.57
CA ARG A 51 0.35 6.78 -9.72
C ARG A 51 1.81 6.82 -9.31
N TYR A 52 2.13 7.45 -8.18
CA TYR A 52 3.51 7.79 -7.86
C TYR A 52 3.99 7.17 -6.54
N THR A 53 3.22 7.31 -5.45
CA THR A 53 3.68 6.88 -4.11
C THR A 53 3.67 5.36 -3.96
N MET A 54 2.53 4.71 -4.22
CA MET A 54 2.41 3.25 -4.03
C MET A 54 3.41 2.50 -4.93
N PRO A 55 3.54 2.78 -6.23
CA PRO A 55 4.45 2.02 -7.09
C PRO A 55 5.92 2.24 -6.77
N ARG A 56 6.25 3.35 -6.10
CA ARG A 56 7.63 3.67 -5.72
C ARG A 56 8.12 2.87 -4.53
N TYR A 57 7.24 2.56 -3.57
CA TYR A 57 7.65 2.01 -2.27
C TYR A 57 7.00 0.69 -1.92
N ALA A 58 5.80 0.39 -2.44
CA ALA A 58 5.16 -0.88 -2.21
C ALA A 58 5.81 -1.97 -3.07
N HIS A 59 6.03 -3.14 -2.46
CA HIS A 59 6.49 -4.33 -3.18
C HIS A 59 5.36 -4.92 -4.02
N LEU A 60 4.13 -4.82 -3.52
CA LEU A 60 2.95 -5.30 -4.20
C LEU A 60 1.78 -4.35 -3.97
N ILE A 61 0.98 -4.15 -5.01
CA ILE A 61 -0.27 -3.39 -4.95
C ILE A 61 -1.36 -4.34 -5.42
N MET A 62 -2.38 -4.56 -4.60
CA MET A 62 -3.48 -5.47 -4.90
C MET A 62 -4.83 -4.88 -4.51
N ASP A 63 -5.90 -5.46 -5.04
CA ASP A 63 -7.26 -5.26 -4.53
C ASP A 63 -7.66 -6.43 -3.61
N VAL A 64 -8.70 -6.20 -2.80
CA VAL A 64 -9.33 -7.20 -1.93
C VAL A 64 -9.79 -8.40 -2.73
N VAL A 65 -10.35 -8.18 -3.93
CA VAL A 65 -10.83 -9.27 -4.80
C VAL A 65 -9.70 -10.22 -5.19
N TYR A 66 -8.51 -9.70 -5.49
CA TYR A 66 -7.34 -10.52 -5.76
C TYR A 66 -6.90 -11.34 -4.54
N LEU A 67 -6.92 -10.73 -3.34
CA LEU A 67 -6.60 -11.42 -2.09
C LEU A 67 -7.57 -12.57 -1.80
N GLU A 68 -8.86 -12.37 -1.99
CA GLU A 68 -9.89 -13.41 -1.83
C GLU A 68 -9.68 -14.60 -2.77
N ARG A 69 -9.23 -14.34 -4.01
CA ARG A 69 -8.92 -15.41 -4.96
C ARG A 69 -7.72 -16.25 -4.51
N LEU A 70 -6.71 -15.62 -3.92
CA LEU A 70 -5.54 -16.31 -3.40
C LEU A 70 -5.85 -17.15 -2.17
N SER A 71 -6.78 -16.71 -1.30
CA SER A 71 -7.14 -17.46 -0.08
C SER A 71 -8.09 -18.63 -0.32
N ALA A 72 -8.82 -18.63 -1.45
CA ALA A 72 -9.71 -19.71 -1.84
C ALA A 72 -9.03 -20.87 -2.58
N SER A 73 -7.71 -20.77 -2.85
CA SER A 73 -6.90 -21.78 -3.53
C SER A 73 -6.13 -22.65 -2.54
#